data_AF-A0A832B8R6-F1
#
_entry.id   AF-A0A832B8R6-F1
#
_cell.length_a   1.000
_cell.length_b   1.000
_cell.length_c   1.000
_cell.angle_alpha   90.00
_cell.angle_beta   90.00
_cell.angle_gamma   90.00
#
_symmetry.space_group_name_H-M   'P 1'
#
loop_
_entity.id
_entity.type
_entity.pdbx_description
1 polymer ?
#
loop_
_entity_poly.entity_id
_entity_poly.type
_entity_poly.pdbx_seq_one_letter_code
_entity_poly.pdbx_strand_id
1 'polypeptide(L)'
;ELRRINYRSVCLGSYIPWDVKKQAKIIEEELGWRGDEVENVPPGYEYEKIECFLQGVRDYIKYIKRGYTRPAHLASLDIRNHRLTREEAMEIVRKYEGKRPPSLDLFLEYVGLTEEEFVQIAMSHGVSPYKHDPASTEPGPKVHDFDQWPRYGFMPREQAEEQLRRWKRRTQGKV
;
A
#
# COMPACT_ATOMS: atom_id res chain seq x y z
N GLU A 1 21.76 17.38 31.28
CA GLU A 1 22.52 18.53 30.74
C GLU A 1 21.68 19.41 29.79
N LEU A 2 21.24 18.92 28.63
CA LEU A 2 20.46 19.70 27.64
C LEU A 2 19.15 20.34 28.17
N ARG A 3 18.44 19.69 29.10
CA ARG A 3 17.24 20.29 29.73
C ARG A 3 17.57 21.52 30.59
N ARG A 4 18.77 21.60 31.19
CA ARG A 4 19.18 22.76 32.03
C ARG A 4 19.39 24.02 31.21
N ILE A 5 19.73 23.89 29.93
CA ILE A 5 19.88 25.03 29.01
C ILE A 5 18.62 25.27 28.17
N ASN A 6 17.50 24.61 28.51
CA ASN A 6 16.25 24.64 27.74
C ASN A 6 16.46 24.39 26.23
N TYR A 7 17.36 23.45 25.90
CA TYR A 7 17.65 23.09 24.51
C TYR A 7 16.38 22.54 23.84
N ARG A 8 16.02 23.09 22.67
CA ARG A 8 14.89 22.64 21.85
C ARG A 8 15.42 22.15 20.51
N SER A 9 15.16 20.89 20.20
CA SER A 9 15.37 20.38 18.84
C SER A 9 14.24 20.89 17.96
N VAL A 10 14.59 21.72 16.99
CA VAL A 10 13.66 22.13 15.93
C VAL A 10 14.13 21.51 14.63
N CYS A 11 13.27 20.72 14.01
CA CYS A 11 13.61 20.01 12.77
C CYS A 11 13.51 20.97 11.58
N LEU A 12 14.35 20.78 10.56
CA LEU A 12 14.31 21.59 9.35
C LEU A 12 12.92 21.60 8.69
N GLY A 13 12.21 20.46 8.71
CA GLY A 13 10.84 20.34 8.20
C GLY A 13 9.81 21.18 8.95
N SER A 14 10.14 21.73 10.12
CA SER A 14 9.30 22.71 10.82
C SER A 14 9.44 24.13 10.24
N TYR A 15 10.51 24.39 9.48
CA TYR A 15 10.76 25.68 8.82
C TYR A 15 10.52 25.62 7.31
N ILE A 16 10.86 24.49 6.68
CA ILE A 16 10.74 24.30 5.24
C ILE A 16 9.59 23.31 4.99
N PRO A 17 8.44 23.77 4.48
CA PRO A 17 7.34 22.87 4.14
C PRO A 17 7.78 21.95 3.00
N TRP A 18 7.68 20.64 3.25
CA TRP A 18 8.06 19.63 2.27
C TRP A 18 6.91 19.34 1.32
N ASP A 19 7.10 19.61 0.03
CA ASP A 19 6.14 19.33 -1.04
C ASP A 19 6.72 18.29 -2.00
N VAL A 20 6.33 17.02 -1.81
CA VAL A 20 6.85 15.89 -2.57
C VAL A 20 6.64 16.07 -4.07
N LYS A 21 5.46 16.55 -4.50
CA LYS A 21 5.12 16.72 -5.92
C LYS A 21 6.01 17.78 -6.58
N LYS A 22 6.30 18.86 -5.86
CA LYS A 22 7.25 19.88 -6.31
C LYS A 22 8.67 19.32 -6.41
N GLN A 23 9.13 18.57 -5.41
CA GLN A 23 10.48 18.00 -5.41
C GLN A 23 10.65 16.95 -6.51
N ALA A 24 9.66 16.08 -6.72
CA ALA A 24 9.66 15.10 -7.80
C ALA A 24 9.78 15.79 -9.17
N LYS A 25 9.02 16.87 -9.38
CA LYS A 25 9.09 17.67 -10.61
C LYS A 25 10.47 18.31 -10.84
N ILE A 26 11.09 18.87 -9.79
CA ILE A 26 12.45 19.42 -9.89
C ILE A 26 13.45 18.32 -10.29
N ILE A 27 13.35 17.14 -9.69
CA ILE A 27 14.24 16.01 -9.99
C ILE A 27 14.03 15.51 -11.42
N GLU A 28 12.78 15.46 -11.90
CA GLU A 28 12.45 15.16 -13.29
C GLU A 28 13.07 16.18 -14.26
N GLU A 29 12.87 17.48 -14.02
CA GLU A 29 13.31 18.56 -14.91
C GLU A 29 14.84 18.74 -14.92
N GLU A 30 15.49 18.69 -13.76
CA GLU A 30 16.91 19.01 -13.61
C GLU A 30 17.83 17.79 -13.82
N LEU A 31 17.36 16.59 -13.47
CA LEU A 31 18.16 15.36 -13.51
C LEU A 31 17.69 14.36 -14.57
N GLY A 32 16.59 14.65 -15.27
CA GLY A 32 16.01 13.75 -16.28
C GLY A 32 15.46 12.46 -15.67
N TRP A 33 15.16 12.46 -14.36
CA TRP A 33 14.57 11.32 -13.68
C TRP A 33 13.16 11.04 -14.19
N ARG A 34 12.77 9.77 -14.22
CA ARG A 34 11.44 9.34 -14.67
C ARG A 34 10.77 8.53 -13.58
N GLY A 35 9.51 8.87 -13.33
CA GLY A 35 8.64 8.10 -12.46
C GLY A 35 8.18 6.80 -13.11
N ASP A 36 7.46 6.02 -12.32
CA ASP A 36 6.87 4.76 -12.76
C ASP A 36 5.46 4.58 -12.19
N GLU A 37 4.67 3.72 -12.83
CA GLU A 37 3.36 3.34 -12.34
C GLU A 37 3.47 2.33 -11.19
N VAL A 38 2.50 2.41 -10.28
CA VAL A 38 2.38 1.47 -9.17
C VAL A 38 0.94 0.99 -9.11
N GLU A 39 0.75 -0.31 -8.91
CA GLU A 39 -0.57 -0.90 -8.77
C GLU A 39 -1.42 -0.15 -7.73
N ASN A 40 -2.69 0.07 -8.05
CA ASN A 40 -3.65 0.79 -7.21
C ASN A 40 -3.30 2.26 -6.91
N VAL A 41 -2.32 2.85 -7.61
CA VAL A 41 -2.00 4.28 -7.52
C VAL A 41 -2.59 5.03 -8.71
N PRO A 42 -3.34 6.13 -8.51
CA PRO A 42 -3.84 6.94 -9.61
C PRO A 42 -2.70 7.59 -10.41
N PRO A 43 -2.90 7.93 -11.69
CA PRO A 43 -1.95 8.74 -12.46
C PRO A 43 -1.65 10.09 -11.78
N GLY A 44 -0.46 10.63 -12.01
CA GLY A 44 0.04 11.88 -11.40
C GLY A 44 0.79 11.70 -10.08
N TYR A 45 1.08 10.45 -9.71
CA TYR A 45 1.81 10.04 -8.50
C TYR A 45 2.94 9.05 -8.83
N GLU A 46 3.57 9.20 -9.98
CA GLU A 46 4.62 8.31 -10.52
C GLU A 46 5.92 8.35 -9.69
N TYR A 47 5.93 9.06 -8.57
CA TYR A 47 7.00 9.13 -7.58
C TYR A 47 6.68 8.41 -6.27
N GLU A 48 5.43 7.93 -6.10
CA GLU A 48 4.97 7.33 -4.86
C GLU A 48 5.24 5.83 -4.82
N LYS A 49 6.29 5.46 -4.07
CA LYS A 49 6.57 4.08 -3.69
C LYS A 49 6.97 3.14 -4.83
N ILE A 50 7.62 3.66 -5.87
CA ILE A 50 8.08 2.91 -7.04
C ILE A 50 9.21 1.91 -6.76
N GLU A 51 9.80 1.89 -5.57
CA GLU A 51 10.94 1.02 -5.24
C GLU A 51 10.58 -0.48 -5.09
N CYS A 52 9.28 -0.82 -5.10
CA CYS A 52 8.82 -2.18 -4.79
C CYS A 52 7.61 -2.56 -5.62
N PHE A 53 7.70 -3.68 -6.35
CA PHE A 53 6.62 -4.19 -7.17
C PHE A 53 5.49 -4.90 -6.39
N LEU A 54 5.69 -5.18 -5.09
CA LEU A 54 4.68 -5.78 -4.20
C LEU A 54 3.86 -4.73 -3.42
N GLN A 55 3.90 -3.46 -3.83
CA GLN A 55 3.18 -2.39 -3.14
C GLN A 55 1.66 -2.56 -3.21
N GLY A 56 1.13 -3.07 -4.33
CA GLY A 56 -0.30 -3.36 -4.48
C GLY A 56 -0.80 -4.29 -3.39
N VAL A 57 -0.04 -5.36 -3.04
CA VAL A 57 -0.39 -6.28 -1.96
C VAL A 57 -0.50 -5.58 -0.60
N ARG A 58 0.42 -4.66 -0.29
CA ARG A 58 0.38 -3.91 0.98
C ARG A 58 -0.88 -3.06 1.09
N ASP A 59 -1.22 -2.40 -0.01
CA ASP A 59 -2.44 -1.60 -0.10
C ASP A 59 -3.68 -2.50 0.02
N TYR A 60 -3.70 -3.65 -0.65
CA TYR A 60 -4.82 -4.59 -0.55
C TYR A 60 -5.01 -5.15 0.86
N ILE A 61 -3.93 -5.52 1.56
CA ILE A 61 -3.99 -5.91 2.99
C ILE A 61 -4.57 -4.77 3.84
N LYS A 62 -4.17 -3.52 3.57
CA LYS A 62 -4.71 -2.34 4.27
C LYS A 62 -6.20 -2.16 3.96
N TYR A 63 -6.62 -2.39 2.71
CA TYR A 63 -8.02 -2.34 2.30
C TYR A 63 -8.86 -3.33 3.09
N ILE A 64 -8.48 -4.62 3.10
CA ILE A 64 -9.19 -5.68 3.82
C ILE A 64 -9.36 -5.31 5.30
N LYS A 65 -8.34 -4.69 5.91
CA LYS A 65 -8.37 -4.34 7.33
C LYS A 65 -9.16 -3.08 7.65
N ARG A 66 -9.19 -2.08 6.77
CA ARG A 66 -9.60 -0.71 7.12
C ARG A 66 -10.54 -0.02 6.11
N GLY A 67 -10.73 -0.58 4.93
CA GLY A 67 -11.64 -0.06 3.90
C GLY A 67 -11.11 1.10 3.07
N TYR A 68 -9.82 1.42 3.16
CA TYR A 68 -9.17 2.45 2.34
C TYR A 68 -7.68 2.15 2.15
N THR A 69 -7.09 2.64 1.07
CA THR A 69 -5.69 2.38 0.72
C THR A 69 -4.97 3.68 0.36
N ARG A 70 -4.20 3.70 -0.73
CA ARG A 70 -3.37 4.81 -1.17
C ARG A 70 -4.16 5.87 -1.94
N PRO A 71 -5.13 5.55 -2.83
CA PRO A 71 -5.96 6.56 -3.49
C PRO A 71 -6.61 7.53 -2.51
N ALA A 72 -7.30 7.03 -1.48
CA ALA A 72 -7.91 7.90 -0.47
C ALA A 72 -6.86 8.71 0.33
N HIS A 73 -5.69 8.13 0.60
CA HIS A 73 -4.62 8.82 1.33
C HIS A 73 -4.04 9.99 0.51
N LEU A 74 -3.69 9.72 -0.75
CA LEU A 74 -3.12 10.71 -1.67
C LEU A 74 -4.14 11.81 -1.99
N ALA A 75 -5.39 11.45 -2.28
CA ALA A 75 -6.44 12.43 -2.52
C ALA A 75 -6.68 13.32 -1.29
N SER A 76 -6.61 12.77 -0.08
CA SER A 76 -6.70 13.55 1.17
C SER A 76 -5.49 14.47 1.40
N LEU A 77 -4.29 14.11 0.92
CA LEU A 77 -3.12 15.00 0.93
C LEU A 77 -3.32 16.16 -0.04
N ASP A 78 -3.79 15.88 -1.25
CA ASP A 78 -3.99 16.90 -2.28
C ASP A 78 -5.15 17.85 -1.96
N ILE A 79 -6.24 17.39 -1.33
CA ILE A 79 -7.27 18.29 -0.78
C ILE A 79 -6.66 19.25 0.25
N ARG A 80 -5.85 18.75 1.18
CA ARG A 80 -5.21 19.58 2.22
C ARG A 80 -4.23 20.60 1.65
N ASN A 81 -3.62 20.27 0.51
CA ASN A 81 -2.72 21.16 -0.22
C ASN A 81 -3.45 22.01 -1.28
N HIS A 82 -4.80 22.04 -1.27
CA HIS A 82 -5.62 22.80 -2.21
C HIS A 82 -5.39 22.46 -3.69
N ARG A 83 -5.06 21.21 -4.00
CA ARG A 83 -4.81 20.71 -5.37
C ARG A 83 -5.96 19.90 -5.95
N LEU A 84 -6.84 19.38 -5.09
CA LEU A 84 -8.03 18.63 -5.48
C LEU A 84 -9.24 19.15 -4.70
N THR A 85 -10.37 19.17 -5.39
CA THR A 85 -11.69 19.29 -4.76
C THR A 85 -12.09 17.96 -4.12
N ARG A 86 -13.11 18.00 -3.26
CA ARG A 86 -13.63 16.77 -2.64
C ARG A 86 -14.29 15.87 -3.68
N GLU A 87 -14.93 16.46 -4.66
CA GLU A 87 -15.66 15.79 -5.74
C GLU A 87 -14.69 14.98 -6.60
N GLU A 88 -13.62 15.61 -7.09
CA GLU A 88 -12.55 14.95 -7.86
C GLU A 88 -11.88 13.83 -7.05
N ALA A 89 -11.59 14.09 -5.76
CA ALA A 89 -11.02 13.09 -4.87
C ALA A 89 -11.93 11.86 -4.73
N MET A 90 -13.24 12.04 -4.62
CA MET A 90 -14.19 10.94 -4.53
C MET A 90 -14.27 10.14 -5.83
N GLU A 91 -14.13 10.77 -6.99
CA GLU A 91 -14.05 10.06 -8.28
C GLU A 91 -12.80 9.18 -8.35
N ILE A 92 -11.65 9.72 -7.94
CA ILE A 92 -10.38 8.97 -7.86
C ILE A 92 -10.54 7.75 -6.93
N VAL A 93 -11.08 7.95 -5.72
CA VAL A 93 -11.28 6.86 -4.77
C VAL A 93 -12.20 5.79 -5.34
N ARG A 94 -13.36 6.15 -5.90
CA ARG A 94 -14.27 5.15 -6.49
C ARG A 94 -13.63 4.35 -7.63
N LYS A 95 -12.72 4.96 -8.39
CA LYS A 95 -12.10 4.34 -9.56
C LYS A 95 -10.94 3.40 -9.22
N TYR A 96 -10.15 3.71 -8.18
CA TYR A 96 -8.87 3.02 -7.92
C TYR A 96 -8.81 2.28 -6.58
N GLU A 97 -9.69 2.58 -5.63
CA GLU A 97 -9.69 1.99 -4.29
C GLU A 97 -10.16 0.53 -4.31
N GLY A 98 -9.59 -0.30 -3.44
CA GLY A 98 -10.14 -1.62 -3.14
C GLY A 98 -10.00 -2.70 -4.19
N LYS A 99 -9.12 -2.54 -5.17
CA LYS A 99 -8.89 -3.57 -6.20
C LYS A 99 -7.92 -4.64 -5.74
N ARG A 100 -8.18 -5.89 -6.14
CA ARG A 100 -7.27 -7.02 -6.01
C ARG A 100 -6.06 -6.81 -6.93
N PRO A 101 -4.85 -6.63 -6.40
CA PRO A 101 -3.67 -6.34 -7.21
C PRO A 101 -3.16 -7.60 -7.93
N PRO A 102 -2.72 -7.52 -9.19
CA PRO A 102 -2.05 -8.65 -9.87
C PRO A 102 -0.82 -9.16 -9.13
N SER A 103 -0.08 -8.29 -8.44
CA SER A 103 1.05 -8.68 -7.58
C SER A 103 0.68 -9.66 -6.46
N LEU A 104 -0.61 -9.83 -6.13
CA LEU A 104 -1.06 -10.82 -5.15
C LEU A 104 -0.70 -12.23 -5.58
N ASP A 105 -0.86 -12.58 -6.86
CA ASP A 105 -0.57 -13.93 -7.36
C ASP A 105 0.90 -14.29 -7.10
N LEU A 106 1.80 -13.36 -7.44
CA LEU A 106 3.22 -13.52 -7.23
C LEU A 106 3.58 -13.57 -5.73
N PHE A 107 2.94 -12.73 -4.91
CA PHE A 107 3.15 -12.75 -3.47
C PHE A 107 2.75 -14.08 -2.84
N LEU A 108 1.61 -14.64 -3.24
CA LEU A 108 1.12 -15.92 -2.73
C LEU A 108 2.10 -17.06 -3.03
N GLU A 109 2.70 -17.08 -4.22
CA GLU A 109 3.78 -18.01 -4.57
C GLU A 109 5.01 -17.82 -3.66
N TYR A 110 5.42 -16.57 -3.41
CA TYR A 110 6.57 -16.28 -2.54
C TYR A 110 6.38 -16.78 -1.11
N VAL A 111 5.16 -16.69 -0.56
CA VAL A 111 4.88 -17.08 0.83
C VAL A 111 4.23 -18.46 0.97
N GLY A 112 3.97 -19.14 -0.16
CA GLY A 112 3.37 -20.48 -0.20
C GLY A 112 1.93 -20.54 0.33
N LEU A 113 1.17 -19.45 0.26
CA LEU A 113 -0.22 -19.37 0.73
C LEU A 113 -1.20 -19.51 -0.43
N THR A 114 -2.39 -20.05 -0.16
CA THR A 114 -3.53 -19.85 -1.07
C THR A 114 -4.17 -18.50 -0.82
N GLU A 115 -4.97 -18.01 -1.76
CA GLU A 115 -5.67 -16.74 -1.59
C GLU A 115 -6.68 -16.80 -0.43
N GLU A 116 -7.38 -17.92 -0.26
CA GLU A 116 -8.33 -18.11 0.83
C GLU A 116 -7.65 -18.01 2.20
N GLU A 117 -6.47 -18.61 2.34
CA GLU A 117 -5.67 -18.52 3.56
C GLU A 117 -5.19 -17.10 3.82
N PHE A 118 -4.72 -16.42 2.77
CA PHE A 118 -4.31 -15.02 2.84
C PHE A 118 -5.48 -14.12 3.29
N VAL A 119 -6.64 -14.25 2.65
CA VAL A 119 -7.84 -13.45 2.97
C VAL A 119 -8.30 -13.75 4.39
N GLN A 120 -8.33 -15.02 4.80
CA GLN A 120 -8.68 -15.42 6.17
C GLN A 120 -7.76 -14.73 7.20
N ILE A 121 -6.44 -14.75 6.97
CA ILE A 121 -5.47 -14.08 7.85
C ILE A 121 -5.69 -12.58 7.83
N ALA A 122 -5.81 -11.95 6.67
CA ALA A 122 -5.97 -10.51 6.54
C ALA A 122 -7.26 -10.01 7.24
N MET A 123 -8.38 -10.71 7.05
CA MET A 123 -9.67 -10.40 7.69
C MET A 123 -9.64 -10.56 9.21
N SER A 124 -8.83 -11.50 9.75
CA SER A 124 -8.67 -11.65 11.21
C SER A 124 -8.08 -10.40 11.90
N HIS A 125 -7.51 -9.49 11.12
CA HIS A 125 -6.97 -8.20 11.57
C HIS A 125 -7.88 -7.02 11.19
N GLY A 126 -9.14 -7.27 10.85
CA GLY A 126 -10.13 -6.24 10.51
C GLY A 126 -10.33 -5.23 11.65
N VAL A 127 -10.52 -3.96 11.28
CA VAL A 127 -10.70 -2.84 12.21
C VAL A 127 -12.06 -2.20 11.97
N SER A 128 -12.89 -2.17 13.01
CA SER A 128 -14.20 -1.50 13.03
C SER A 128 -14.10 -0.03 12.61
N PRO A 129 -15.10 0.54 11.88
CA PRO A 129 -16.40 -0.06 11.53
C PRO A 129 -16.39 -0.86 10.21
N TYR A 130 -15.28 -0.84 9.47
CA TYR A 130 -15.22 -1.50 8.17
C TYR A 130 -15.32 -3.02 8.31
N LYS A 131 -16.12 -3.63 7.44
CA LYS A 131 -16.20 -5.08 7.25
C LYS A 131 -15.93 -5.36 5.79
N HIS A 132 -14.82 -6.05 5.53
CA HIS A 132 -14.46 -6.43 4.18
C HIS A 132 -15.39 -7.53 3.67
N ASP A 133 -15.84 -7.38 2.43
CA ASP A 133 -16.52 -8.43 1.68
C ASP A 133 -15.62 -8.88 0.51
N PRO A 134 -14.96 -10.05 0.62
CA PRO A 134 -14.10 -10.58 -0.44
C PRO A 134 -14.82 -10.72 -1.79
N ALA A 135 -16.12 -11.05 -1.78
CA ALA A 135 -16.89 -11.26 -3.00
C ALA A 135 -17.10 -9.97 -3.81
N SER A 136 -16.97 -8.81 -3.15
CA SER A 136 -17.10 -7.49 -3.77
C SER A 136 -15.80 -6.98 -4.41
N THR A 137 -14.69 -7.70 -4.26
CA THR A 137 -13.37 -7.22 -4.71
C THR A 137 -13.21 -7.40 -6.22
N GLU A 138 -12.97 -6.30 -6.93
CA GLU A 138 -12.68 -6.31 -8.38
C GLU A 138 -11.17 -6.46 -8.66
N PRO A 139 -10.77 -7.13 -9.76
CA PRO A 139 -9.37 -7.20 -10.16
C PRO A 139 -8.83 -5.84 -10.64
N GLY A 140 -7.60 -5.54 -10.25
CA GLY A 140 -6.82 -4.43 -10.78
C GLY A 140 -6.11 -4.77 -12.09
N PRO A 141 -5.73 -3.75 -12.90
CA PRO A 141 -4.93 -3.96 -14.09
C PRO A 141 -3.48 -4.30 -13.73
N LYS A 142 -2.80 -5.03 -14.62
CA LYS A 142 -1.33 -5.19 -14.58
C LYS A 142 -0.66 -3.88 -14.97
N VAL A 143 0.48 -3.62 -14.34
CA VAL A 143 1.45 -2.61 -14.81
C VAL A 143 2.29 -3.16 -15.97
N HIS A 144 2.93 -2.28 -16.71
CA HIS A 144 3.60 -2.51 -17.98
C HIS A 144 4.76 -3.52 -17.90
N ASP A 145 5.42 -3.62 -16.74
CA ASP A 145 6.57 -4.50 -16.51
C ASP A 145 6.23 -5.74 -15.68
N PHE A 146 4.96 -5.96 -15.33
CA PHE A 146 4.51 -7.06 -14.45
C PHE A 146 5.03 -8.45 -14.87
N ASP A 147 5.04 -8.71 -16.17
CA ASP A 147 5.48 -10.00 -16.71
C ASP A 147 7.01 -10.17 -16.70
N GLN A 148 7.77 -9.10 -16.44
CA GLN A 148 9.24 -9.10 -16.32
C GLN A 148 9.73 -9.30 -14.88
N TRP A 149 8.83 -9.26 -13.89
CA TRP A 149 9.22 -9.36 -12.50
C TRP A 149 9.84 -10.72 -12.16
N PRO A 150 10.78 -10.77 -11.20
CA PRO A 150 11.37 -12.01 -10.70
C PRO A 150 10.30 -13.06 -10.33
N ARG A 151 10.57 -14.33 -10.62
CA ARG A 151 9.74 -15.49 -10.29
C ARG A 151 10.60 -16.64 -9.77
N TYR A 152 11.28 -16.41 -8.65
CA TYR A 152 12.17 -17.38 -8.02
C TYR A 152 12.20 -17.19 -6.49
N GLY A 153 12.70 -18.19 -5.77
CA GLY A 153 12.79 -18.11 -4.30
C GLY A 153 11.46 -18.33 -3.57
N PHE A 154 10.55 -19.08 -4.19
CA PHE A 154 9.27 -19.44 -3.61
C PHE A 154 9.43 -20.26 -2.33
N MET A 155 8.62 -19.96 -1.32
CA MET A 155 8.57 -20.75 -0.10
C MET A 155 7.91 -22.11 -0.39
N PRO A 156 8.55 -23.25 -0.05
CA PRO A 156 7.91 -24.55 -0.14
C PRO A 156 6.63 -24.60 0.70
N ARG A 157 5.57 -25.19 0.15
CA ARG A 157 4.25 -25.27 0.78
C ARG A 157 4.29 -25.83 2.21
N GLU A 158 5.10 -26.85 2.45
CA GLU A 158 5.27 -27.47 3.78
C GLU A 158 5.70 -26.45 4.86
N GLN A 159 6.57 -25.49 4.50
CA GLN A 159 7.01 -24.44 5.42
C GLN A 159 5.87 -23.46 5.73
N ALA A 160 5.09 -23.08 4.71
CA ALA A 160 3.91 -22.24 4.88
C ALA A 160 2.86 -22.92 5.78
N GLU A 161 2.62 -24.22 5.59
CA GLU A 161 1.71 -25.02 6.41
C GLU A 161 2.14 -25.12 7.88
N GLU A 162 3.44 -25.19 8.13
CA GLU A 162 3.95 -25.09 9.50
C GLU A 162 3.60 -23.73 10.14
N GLN A 163 3.81 -22.62 9.42
CA GLN A 163 3.45 -21.30 9.93
C GLN A 163 1.93 -21.14 10.12
N LEU A 164 1.12 -21.68 9.22
CA LEU A 164 -0.34 -21.70 9.34
C LEU A 164 -0.80 -22.48 10.57
N ARG A 165 -0.22 -23.67 10.83
CA ARG A 165 -0.49 -24.44 12.05
C ARG A 165 -0.10 -23.67 13.31
N ARG A 166 1.02 -22.94 13.29
CA ARG A 166 1.44 -22.07 14.40
C ARG A 166 0.47 -20.90 14.60
N TRP A 167 0.02 -20.26 13.52
CA TRP A 167 -0.95 -19.16 13.57
C TRP A 167 -2.32 -19.63 14.10
N LYS A 168 -2.88 -20.72 13.55
CA LYS A 168 -4.17 -21.30 13.98
C LYS A 168 -4.18 -21.63 15.47
N ARG A 169 -3.10 -22.24 16.00
CA ARG A 169 -2.97 -22.53 17.44
C ARG A 169 -3.03 -21.26 18.31
N ARG A 170 -2.44 -20.15 17.87
CA ARG A 170 -2.42 -18.88 18.62
C ARG A 170 -3.74 -18.13 18.55
N THR A 171 -4.50 -18.28 17.47
CA THR A 171 -5.78 -17.58 17.29
C THR A 171 -6.96 -18.36 17.87
N GLN A 172 -6.93 -19.69 17.84
CA GLN A 172 -7.97 -20.53 18.45
C GLN A 172 -7.95 -20.50 19.99
N GLY A 173 -6.78 -20.23 20.61
CA GLY A 173 -6.67 -20.06 22.07
C GLY A 173 -7.04 -18.66 22.59
N LYS A 174 -7.57 -17.78 21.74
CA LYS A 174 -7.98 -16.39 22.09
C LYS A 174 -9.50 -16.17 22.02
N VAL A 175 -10.27 -17.25 21.94
CA VAL A 175 -11.74 -17.23 22.03
C VAL A 175 -12.16 -17.59 23.45
#